data_AF-A0A7X6PPW1-F1
#
_entry.id   AF-A0A7X6PPW1-F1
#
_cell.length_a   1.000
_cell.length_b   1.000
_cell.length_c   1.000
_cell.angle_alpha   90.00
_cell.angle_beta   90.00
_cell.angle_gamma   90.00
#
_symmetry.space_group_name_H-M   'P 1'
#
loop_
_entity.id
_entity.type
_entity.pdbx_description
1 polymer ?
#
loop_
_entity_poly.entity_id
_entity_poly.type
_entity_poly.pdbx_seq_one_letter_code
_entity_poly.pdbx_strand_id
1 'polypeptide(L)' 'LARGYTYREIGQELFISVKTVETHASNILRKTQQSNRHALTRWAHSRDLD' A
#
# COMPACT_ATOMS: atom_id res chain seq x y z
N LEU A 1 2.48 -5.10 -1.32
CA LEU A 1 1.44 -4.48 -2.20
C LEU A 1 1.61 -4.87 -3.67
N ALA A 2 2.76 -5.47 -4.02
CA ALA A 2 3.13 -5.81 -5.39
C ALA A 2 2.42 -7.01 -6.01
N ARG A 3 1.77 -7.88 -5.22
CA ARG A 3 0.98 -8.99 -5.77
C ARG A 3 -0.35 -8.58 -6.41
N GLY A 4 -0.63 -7.28 -6.54
CA GLY A 4 -1.84 -6.77 -7.18
C GLY A 4 -3.09 -6.70 -6.29
N TYR A 5 -3.01 -7.08 -5.01
CA TYR A 5 -4.16 -7.04 -4.09
C TYR A 5 -4.86 -5.67 -4.08
N THR A 6 -6.18 -5.70 -4.16
CA THR A 6 -7.05 -4.56 -3.93
C THR A 6 -7.06 -4.19 -2.45
N TYR A 7 -7.42 -2.95 -2.12
CA TYR A 7 -7.58 -2.55 -0.71
C TYR A 7 -8.63 -3.38 0.04
N ARG A 8 -9.60 -3.96 -0.69
CA ARG A 8 -10.61 -4.85 -0.15
C ARG A 8 -10.01 -6.19 0.29
N GLU A 9 -9.20 -6.81 -0.57
CA GLU A 9 -8.52 -8.08 -0.24
C GLU A 9 -7.56 -7.92 0.93
N ILE A 10 -6.81 -6.82 0.97
CA ILE A 10 -5.92 -6.51 2.11
C ILE A 10 -6.71 -6.35 3.41
N GLY A 11 -7.85 -5.66 3.36
CA GLY A 11 -8.71 -5.50 4.53
C GLY A 11 -9.29 -6.84 5.02
N GLN A 12 -9.65 -7.72 4.08
CA GLN A 12 -10.13 -9.07 4.40
C GLN A 12 -9.04 -9.94 5.02
N GLU A 13 -7.83 -9.95 4.44
CA GLU A 13 -6.71 -10.74 4.94
C GLU A 13 -6.22 -10.29 6.32
N LEU A 14 -6.24 -8.97 6.58
CA LEU A 14 -5.78 -8.38 7.83
C LEU A 14 -6.92 -8.17 8.85
N PHE A 15 -8.16 -8.57 8.54
CA PHE A 15 -9.35 -8.35 9.38
C PHE A 15 -9.55 -6.89 9.82
N ILE A 16 -9.23 -5.93 8.93
CA ILE A 16 -9.40 -4.49 9.15
C ILE A 16 -10.28 -3.84 8.08
N SER A 17 -10.86 -2.69 8.42
CA SER A 17 -11.68 -1.97 7.45
C SER A 17 -10.87 -1.49 6.24
N VAL A 18 -11.51 -1.42 5.08
CA VAL A 18 -10.90 -0.84 3.86
C VAL A 18 -10.45 0.60 4.10
N LYS A 19 -11.20 1.37 4.91
CA LYS A 19 -10.83 2.74 5.29
C LYS A 19 -9.51 2.80 6.06
N THR A 20 -9.26 1.81 6.91
CA THR A 20 -8.00 1.66 7.64
C THR A 20 -6.84 1.43 6.65
N VAL A 21 -7.03 0.53 5.67
CA VAL A 21 -6.04 0.28 4.60
C VAL A 21 -5.74 1.56 3.81
N GLU A 22 -6.77 2.30 3.39
CA GLU A 22 -6.61 3.58 2.67
C GLU A 22 -5.80 4.61 3.47
N THR A 23 -6.04 4.68 4.78
CA THR A 23 -5.35 5.59 5.69
C THR A 23 -3.87 5.23 5.78
N HIS A 24 -3.55 3.94 5.93
CA HIS A 24 -2.17 3.46 5.93
C HIS A 24 -1.48 3.72 4.59
N ALA A 25 -2.12 3.41 3.47
CA ALA A 25 -1.57 3.67 2.14
C ALA A 25 -1.26 5.17 1.94
N SER A 26 -2.18 6.05 2.35
CA SER A 26 -1.99 7.51 2.27
C SER A 26 -0.82 7.99 3.14
N ASN A 27 -0.69 7.45 4.36
CA ASN A 27 0.42 7.75 5.24
C ASN A 27 1.76 7.27 4.67
N ILE A 28 1.79 6.10 4.04
CA ILE A 28 3.00 5.56 3.41
C ILE A 28 3.39 6.42 2.20
N LEU A 29 2.45 6.77 1.32
CA LEU A 29 2.69 7.67 0.18
C LEU A 29 3.31 8.99 0.65
N ARG A 30 2.76 9.60 1.70
CA ARG A 30 3.31 10.82 2.30
C ARG A 30 4.73 10.63 2.83
N LYS A 31 4.98 9.57 3.62
CA LYS A 31 6.30 9.29 4.21
C LYS A 31 7.37 8.94 3.18
N THR A 32 6.96 8.29 2.09
CA THR A 32 7.85 7.87 1.00
C THR A 32 7.94 8.90 -0.13
N GLN A 33 7.20 10.01 -0.01
CA GLN A 33 7.09 11.08 -1.01
C GLN A 33 6.65 10.56 -2.39
N GLN A 34 5.75 9.57 -2.42
CA GLN A 34 5.20 8.99 -3.64
C GLN A 34 3.82 9.57 -3.93
N SER A 35 3.52 9.83 -5.20
CA SER A 35 2.27 10.46 -5.62
C SER A 35 1.15 9.47 -5.91
N ASN A 36 1.46 8.19 -6.09
CA ASN A 36 0.48 7.15 -6.38
C ASN A 36 0.99 5.76 -6.00
N ARG A 37 0.05 4.81 -5.94
CA ARG A 37 0.32 3.41 -5.56
C ARG A 37 1.32 2.72 -6.49
N HIS A 38 1.31 3.00 -7.80
CA HIS A 38 2.24 2.36 -8.74
C HIS A 38 3.68 2.81 -8.46
N ALA A 39 3.87 4.09 -8.17
CA ALA A 39 5.16 4.63 -7.74
C ALA A 39 5.60 4.02 -6.41
N LEU A 40 4.67 3.83 -5.47
CA LEU A 40 4.95 3.17 -4.19
C LEU A 40 5.37 1.70 -4.35
N THR A 41 4.69 0.93 -5.21
CA THR A 41 5.07 -0.47 -5.49
C THR A 41 6.48 -0.54 -6.07
N ARG A 42 6.82 0.31 -7.05
CA ARG A 42 8.18 0.38 -7.61
C ARG A 42 9.21 0.80 -6.56
N TRP A 43 8.87 1.76 -5.71
CA TRP A 43 9.73 2.23 -4.61
C TRP A 43 10.01 1.13 -3.57
N ALA A 44 9.02 0.27 -3.29
CA ALA A 44 9.18 -0.87 -2.39
C ALA A 44 10.09 -1.94 -3.00
N HIS A 45 9.89 -2.30 -4.27
CA HIS A 45 10.77 -3.21 -4.99
C HIS A 45 12.21 -2.69 -5.08
N SER A 46 12.41 -1.39 -5.32
CA SER A 46 13.76 -0.81 -5.42
C SER A 46 14.52 -0.77 -4.09
N ARG A 47 13.88 -1.16 -2.98
CA ARG A 47 14.45 -1.19 -1.64
C ARG A 47 14.38 -2.59 -1.01
N ASP A 48 14.03 -3.62 -1.79
CA ASP A 48 13.83 -4.99 -1.32
C ASP A 48 12.81 -5.11 -0.18
N LEU A 49 11.78 -4.26 -0.19
CA LEU A 49 10.73 -4.19 0.84
C LEU A 49 9.45 -4.94 0.45
N ASP A 50 9.52 -5.91 -0.47
CA ASP A 50 8.36 -6.59 -1.04
C ASP A 50 8.20 -8.06 -0.64
#